data_AF-A0A397BAV4-F1
#
_entry.id   AF-A0A397BAV4-F1
#
_cell.length_a   1.000
_cell.length_b   1.000
_cell.length_c   1.000
_cell.angle_alpha   90.00
_cell.angle_beta   90.00
_cell.angle_gamma   90.00
#
_symmetry.space_group_name_H-M   'P 1'
#
loop_
_entity.id
_entity.type
_entity.pdbx_description
1 polymer ?
#
loop_
_entity_poly.entity_id
_entity_poly.type
_entity_poly.pdbx_seq_one_letter_code
_entity_poly.pdbx_strand_id
1 'polypeptide(L)'
;QKMDRRSGKVLEENPKFVKSGDACLVILEPTKGMTVESFQEYPPLGRFAVRDMRQTVAVGVIHSVIKKEAGGKGKAAAGKKK
;
A
#
# COMPACT_ATOMS: atom_id res chain seq x y z
N GLN A 1 -3.93 -3.24 -13.10
CA GLN A 1 -4.22 -4.53 -13.80
C GLN A 1 -5.18 -5.34 -12.95
N LYS A 2 -6.22 -5.93 -13.55
CA LYS A 2 -7.11 -6.88 -12.86
C LYS A 2 -6.53 -8.28 -12.94
N MET A 3 -6.53 -9.00 -11.83
CA MET A 3 -5.91 -10.31 -11.69
C MET A 3 -6.90 -11.29 -11.07
N ASP A 4 -6.81 -12.55 -11.46
CA ASP A 4 -7.54 -13.63 -10.80
C ASP A 4 -6.95 -13.88 -9.40
N ARG A 5 -7.82 -13.88 -8.39
CA ARG A 5 -7.47 -14.03 -6.97
C ARG A 5 -6.75 -15.35 -6.66
N ARG A 6 -6.98 -16.41 -7.44
CA ARG A 6 -6.39 -17.73 -7.18
C ARG A 6 -5.20 -18.03 -8.08
N SER A 7 -5.33 -17.77 -9.38
CA SER A 7 -4.31 -18.13 -10.35
C SER A 7 -3.24 -17.06 -10.56
N GLY A 8 -3.48 -15.82 -10.10
CA GLY A 8 -2.55 -14.71 -10.32
C GLY A 8 -2.44 -14.29 -11.80
N LYS A 9 -3.31 -14.82 -12.68
CA LYS A 9 -3.31 -14.45 -14.10
C LYS A 9 -3.97 -13.10 -14.30
N VAL A 10 -3.38 -12.26 -15.15
CA VAL A 10 -3.96 -10.99 -15.56
C VAL A 10 -5.18 -11.28 -16.41
N LEU A 11 -6.34 -10.78 -15.97
CA LEU A 11 -7.61 -10.90 -16.68
C LEU A 11 -7.83 -9.70 -17.59
N GLU A 12 -7.47 -8.50 -17.12
CA GLU A 12 -7.69 -7.25 -17.84
C GLU A 12 -6.55 -6.26 -17.56
N GLU A 13 -6.00 -5.69 -18.63
CA GLU A 13 -5.04 -4.61 -18.57
C GLU A 13 -5.82 -3.27 -18.52
N ASN A 14 -5.76 -2.59 -17.38
CA ASN A 14 -6.45 -1.32 -17.07
C ASN A 14 -8.00 -1.41 -16.92
N PRO A 15 -8.50 -2.14 -15.90
CA PRO A 15 -9.92 -2.12 -15.57
C PRO A 15 -10.37 -0.70 -15.19
N LYS A 16 -11.52 -0.23 -15.71
CA LYS A 16 -12.08 1.09 -15.35
C LYS A 16 -12.52 1.18 -13.89
N PHE A 17 -12.94 0.06 -13.30
CA PHE A 17 -13.35 -0.03 -11.90
C PHE A 17 -13.02 -1.42 -11.36
N VAL A 18 -12.82 -1.50 -10.04
CA VAL A 18 -12.63 -2.76 -9.30
C VAL A 18 -13.82 -2.99 -8.38
N LYS A 19 -14.29 -4.24 -8.28
CA LYS A 19 -15.41 -4.62 -7.42
C LYS A 19 -14.95 -5.54 -6.29
N SER A 20 -15.79 -5.69 -5.28
CA SER A 20 -15.55 -6.63 -4.19
C SER A 20 -15.31 -8.04 -4.72
N GLY A 21 -14.20 -8.65 -4.31
CA GLY A 21 -13.78 -9.99 -4.73
C GLY A 21 -12.72 -10.01 -5.84
N ASP A 22 -12.49 -8.87 -6.50
CA ASP A 22 -11.43 -8.75 -7.50
C ASP A 22 -10.06 -8.59 -6.83
N ALA A 23 -9.03 -9.20 -7.42
CA ALA A 23 -7.64 -8.86 -7.12
C ALA A 23 -7.11 -7.90 -8.18
N CYS A 24 -6.30 -6.93 -7.78
CA CYS A 24 -5.73 -5.98 -8.72
C CYS A 24 -4.35 -5.51 -8.26
N LEU A 25 -3.51 -5.18 -9.24
CA LEU A 25 -2.27 -4.44 -9.04
C LEU A 25 -2.55 -2.96 -9.27
N VAL A 26 -2.27 -2.14 -8.26
CA VAL A 26 -2.53 -0.70 -8.22
C VAL A 26 -1.28 0.06 -7.79
N ILE A 27 -1.12 1.27 -8.33
CA ILE A 27 -0.12 2.24 -7.88
C ILE A 27 -0.83 3.16 -6.89
N LEU A 28 -0.27 3.30 -5.69
CA LEU A 28 -0.83 4.15 -4.64
C LEU A 28 0.12 5.31 -4.37
N GLU A 29 -0.44 6.52 -4.32
CA GLU A 29 0.28 7.73 -3.89
C GLU A 29 -0.24 8.17 -2.53
N PRO A 30 0.62 8.21 -1.49
CA PRO A 30 0.20 8.64 -0.18
C PRO A 30 0.07 10.17 -0.10
N THR A 31 -0.98 10.65 0.56
CA THR A 31 -1.23 12.11 0.72
C THR A 31 -0.31 12.76 1.76
N LYS A 32 0.27 11.96 2.67
CA LYS A 32 1.23 12.39 3.71
C LYS A 32 2.50 11.54 3.61
N GLY A 33 3.61 12.05 4.14
CA GLY A 33 4.86 11.31 4.22
C GLY A 33 4.66 10.00 4.99
N MET A 34 4.86 8.87 4.30
CA MET A 34 4.63 7.53 4.82
C MET A 34 5.82 6.65 4.50
N THR A 35 6.28 5.88 5.48
CA THR A 35 7.37 4.92 5.31
C THR A 35 6.75 3.54 5.07
N VAL A 36 7.06 2.96 3.92
CA VAL A 36 6.62 1.63 3.52
C VAL A 36 7.74 0.89 2.81
N GLU A 37 7.73 -0.42 2.90
CA GLU A 37 8.73 -1.30 2.28
C GLU A 37 8.05 -2.41 1.49
N SER A 38 8.81 -3.03 0.57
CA SER A 38 8.32 -4.22 -0.13
C SER A 38 8.07 -5.36 0.85
N PHE A 39 7.02 -6.15 0.62
CA PHE A 39 6.70 -7.31 1.44
C PHE A 39 7.83 -8.35 1.45
N GLN A 40 8.60 -8.46 0.36
CA GLN A 40 9.71 -9.41 0.27
C GLN A 40 10.90 -8.99 1.15
N GLU A 41 11.15 -7.68 1.26
CA GLU A 41 12.26 -7.13 2.05
C GLU A 41 11.91 -7.05 3.53
N TYR A 42 10.72 -6.50 3.84
CA TYR A 42 10.28 -6.32 5.21
C TYR A 42 8.78 -6.62 5.35
N PRO A 43 8.41 -7.90 5.59
CA PRO A 43 7.01 -8.35 5.67
C PRO A 43 6.10 -7.53 6.61
N PRO A 44 6.58 -7.03 7.78
CA PRO A 44 5.75 -6.22 8.66
C PRO A 44 5.34 -4.84 8.10
N LEU A 45 6.17 -4.21 7.26
CA LEU A 45 5.87 -2.90 6.64
C LEU A 45 5.24 -3.03 5.25
N GLY A 46 5.30 -4.21 4.65
CA GLY A 46 4.72 -4.50 3.34
C GLY A 46 3.26 -4.93 3.36
N ARG A 47 2.61 -5.06 4.53
CA ARG A 47 1.17 -5.41 4.64
C ARG A 47 0.35 -4.19 5.04
N PHE A 48 -0.76 -3.95 4.36
CA PHE A 48 -1.64 -2.84 4.67
C PHE A 48 -3.12 -3.22 4.55
N ALA A 49 -3.95 -2.47 5.27
CA ALA A 49 -5.41 -2.55 5.19
C ALA A 49 -5.96 -1.20 4.75
N VAL A 50 -6.87 -1.22 3.77
CA VAL A 50 -7.60 -0.04 3.31
C VAL A 50 -8.90 0.04 4.09
N ARG A 51 -9.16 1.19 4.71
CA ARG A 51 -10.36 1.42 5.50
C ARG A 51 -11.15 2.60 4.95
N ASP A 52 -12.45 2.41 4.86
CA ASP A 52 -13.42 3.46 4.56
C ASP A 52 -14.61 3.33 5.50
N MET A 53 -15.14 4.45 6.01
CA MET A 53 -16.28 4.50 6.94
C MET A 53 -16.28 3.42 8.05
N ARG A 54 -15.16 3.27 8.78
CA ARG A 54 -14.95 2.27 9.86
C ARG A 54 -14.92 0.80 9.42
N GLN A 55 -15.03 0.51 8.13
CA GLN A 55 -14.97 -0.83 7.57
C GLN A 55 -13.66 -1.04 6.80
N THR A 56 -13.16 -2.27 6.78
CA THR A 56 -12.01 -2.64 5.95
C THR A 56 -12.53 -3.01 4.56
N VAL A 57 -12.19 -2.20 3.56
CA VAL A 57 -12.64 -2.38 2.18
C VAL A 57 -11.69 -3.23 1.34
N ALA A 58 -10.41 -3.24 1.69
CA ALA A 58 -9.41 -4.06 1.02
C ALA A 58 -8.23 -4.39 1.95
N VAL A 59 -7.51 -5.45 1.60
CA VAL A 59 -6.23 -5.83 2.21
C VAL A 59 -5.22 -6.08 1.09
N GLY A 60 -3.97 -5.67 1.32
CA GLY A 60 -2.95 -5.70 0.27
C GLY A 60 -1.55 -5.96 0.81
N VAL A 61 -0.69 -6.39 -0.11
CA VAL A 61 0.75 -6.51 0.08
C VAL A 61 1.47 -5.62 -0.92
N ILE A 62 2.54 -4.98 -0.49
CA ILE A 62 3.35 -4.07 -1.31
C ILE A 62 4.32 -4.91 -2.14
N HIS A 63 4.23 -4.77 -3.46
CA HIS A 63 5.13 -5.46 -4.39
C HIS A 63 6.41 -4.66 -4.60
N SER A 64 6.28 -3.39 -4.98
CA SER A 64 7.39 -2.46 -5.21
C SER A 64 7.11 -1.10 -4.55
N VAL A 65 8.18 -0.38 -4.21
CA VAL A 65 8.12 0.97 -3.64
C VAL A 65 9.04 1.88 -4.44
N ILE A 66 8.52 3.03 -4.86
CA ILE A 66 9.32 4.12 -5.43
C ILE A 66 9.74 5.01 -4.27
N LYS A 67 10.99 4.84 -3.81
CA LYS A 67 11.51 5.62 -2.68
C LYS A 67 11.79 7.04 -3.14
N LYS A 68 11.16 8.02 -2.48
CA LYS A 68 11.53 9.42 -2.65
C LYS A 68 12.80 9.69 -1.85
N GLU A 69 13.79 10.31 -2.48
CA GLU A 69 15.03 10.68 -1.79
C GLU A 69 14.74 11.60 -0.61
N ALA A 70 15.30 11.27 0.55
CA ALA A 70 15.03 11.92 1.82
C ALA A 70 15.71 13.30 1.91
N GLY A 71 15.16 14.29 1.22
CA GLY A 71 15.52 15.70 1.41
C GLY A 71 14.58 16.39 2.40
N GLY A 72 14.83 16.28 3.71
CA GLY A 72 14.11 17.11 4.69
C GLY A 72 14.17 16.63 6.14
N LYS A 73 14.96 17.34 6.94
CA LYS A 73 15.16 17.18 8.40
C LYS A 73 13.86 16.85 9.15
N GLY A 74 13.84 15.69 9.81
CA GLY A 74 12.82 15.37 10.80
C GLY A 74 12.82 16.42 11.91
N LYS A 75 11.65 16.99 12.21
CA LYS A 75 11.44 17.66 13.49
C LYS A 75 11.38 16.57 14.55
N ALA A 76 12.43 16.46 15.35
CA ALA A 76 12.44 15.64 16.56
C ALA A 76 11.24 16.01 17.43
N ALA A 77 10.48 14.99 17.86
CA ALA A 77 9.40 15.18 18.82
C ALA A 77 10.01 15.68 20.15
N ALA A 78 9.65 16.90 20.54
CA ALA A 78 9.93 17.44 21.86
C ALA A 78 9.25 16.55 22.91
N GLY A 79 10.03 16.07 23.88
CA GLY A 79 9.69 14.94 24.72
C GLY A 79 8.62 15.16 25.79
N LYS A 80 8.37 14.08 26.54
CA LYS A 80 7.88 14.17 27.91
C LYS A 80 8.73 13.27 28.81
N LYS A 81 9.34 13.92 29.79
CA LYS A 81 10.29 13.45 30.80
C LYS A 81 9.61 12.49 31.79
N LYS A 82 10.46 11.61 32.33
CA LYS A 82 10.38 10.81 33.57
C LYS A 82 9.35 11.27 34.60
#